data_AF-A0A229T8V1-F1
#
_entry.id   AF-A0A229T8V1-F1
#
_cell.length_a   1.000
_cell.length_b   1.000
_cell.length_c   1.000
_cell.angle_alpha   90.00
_cell.angle_beta   90.00
_cell.angle_gamma   90.00
#
_symmetry.space_group_name_H-M   'P 1'
#
loop_
_entity.id
_entity.type
_entity.pdbx_description
1 polymer ?
#
loop_
_entity_poly.entity_id
_entity_poly.type
_entity_poly.pdbx_seq_one_letter_code
_entity_poly.pdbx_strand_id
1 'polypeptide(L)'
;MSATPAPRAALAWWGATACWFLGTLAGRLAGSDTAVTGAVPLPVAVLVFGVCAGLWALLVYGVHRGVKGTRVALGIAGALGIVDLVVQLVGDAVTGNAVHGGFFLAALALSSAGFVLLFRPR
;
A
#
# COMPACT_ATOMS: atom_id res chain seq x y z
N MET A 1 12.40 26.05 10.15
CA MET A 1 12.15 24.98 9.16
C MET A 1 11.17 24.00 9.78
N SER A 2 9.87 24.17 9.53
CA SER A 2 8.85 23.28 10.09
C SER A 2 8.99 21.91 9.46
N ALA A 3 9.20 20.87 10.27
CA ALA A 3 9.17 19.49 9.80
C ALA A 3 7.90 19.28 8.97
N THR A 4 8.06 19.05 7.67
CA THR A 4 6.99 18.61 6.80
C THR A 4 6.28 17.43 7.48
N PRO A 5 4.94 17.29 7.43
CA PRO A 5 4.25 16.07 7.89
C PRO A 5 4.67 14.79 7.14
N ALA A 6 5.51 14.92 6.11
CA ALA A 6 6.03 13.87 5.25
C ALA A 6 6.61 12.63 5.97
N PRO A 7 7.34 12.71 7.09
CA PRO A 7 7.84 11.52 7.80
C PRO A 7 6.70 10.66 8.36
N ARG A 8 5.64 11.29 8.90
CA ARG A 8 4.49 10.57 9.47
C ARG A 8 3.64 9.93 8.37
N ALA A 9 3.42 10.67 7.28
CA ALA A 9 2.75 10.13 6.09
C ALA A 9 3.55 8.94 5.51
N ALA A 10 4.87 9.07 5.37
CA ALA A 10 5.74 8.02 4.87
C ALA A 10 5.69 6.77 5.77
N LEU A 11 5.74 6.92 7.10
CA LEU A 11 5.61 5.80 8.04
C LEU A 11 4.27 5.07 7.90
N ALA A 12 3.16 5.81 7.78
CA ALA A 12 1.85 5.22 7.56
C ALA A 12 1.80 4.44 6.24
N TRP A 13 2.36 4.99 5.17
CA TRP A 13 2.47 4.31 3.88
C TRP A 13 3.35 3.05 3.93
N TRP A 14 4.49 3.09 4.61
CA TRP A 14 5.34 1.91 4.79
C TRP A 14 4.66 0.83 5.62
N GLY A 15 3.94 1.21 6.67
CA GLY A 15 3.10 0.30 7.44
C GLY A 15 2.02 -0.35 6.57
N ALA A 16 1.34 0.44 5.72
CA ALA A 16 0.34 -0.08 4.79
C ALA A 16 0.94 -1.10 3.81
N THR A 17 2.09 -0.78 3.23
CA THR A 17 2.85 -1.66 2.33
C THR A 17 3.26 -2.97 3.02
N ALA A 18 3.70 -2.92 4.28
CA ALA A 18 4.04 -4.10 5.05
C ALA A 18 2.81 -4.95 5.39
N CYS A 19 1.71 -4.33 5.82
CA CYS A 19 0.45 -5.03 6.09
C CYS A 19 -0.11 -5.71 4.84
N TRP A 20 -0.09 -5.04 3.69
CA TRP A 20 -0.50 -5.60 2.41
C TRP A 20 0.33 -6.84 2.02
N PHE A 21 1.65 -6.75 2.17
CA PHE A 21 2.54 -7.88 1.88
C PHE A 21 2.30 -9.06 2.82
N LEU A 22 2.15 -8.80 4.11
CA LEU A 22 1.86 -9.83 5.11
C LEU A 22 0.50 -10.48 4.87
N GLY A 23 -0.51 -9.70 4.50
CA GLY A 23 -1.80 -10.20 4.03
C GLY A 23 -1.61 -11.15 2.86
N THR A 24 -1.03 -10.66 1.77
CA THR A 24 -0.81 -11.46 0.53
C THR A 24 -0.05 -12.77 0.81
N LEU A 25 0.99 -12.72 1.66
CA LEU A 25 1.76 -13.89 2.06
C LEU A 25 0.92 -14.86 2.91
N ALA A 26 0.13 -14.35 3.86
CA ALA A 26 -0.77 -15.16 4.67
C ALA A 26 -1.84 -15.84 3.82
N GLY A 27 -2.43 -15.12 2.85
CA GLY A 27 -3.42 -15.67 1.92
C GLY A 27 -2.84 -16.81 1.07
N ARG A 28 -1.60 -16.66 0.59
CA ARG A 28 -0.85 -17.70 -0.14
C ARG A 28 -0.53 -18.91 0.73
N LEU A 29 -0.02 -18.70 1.93
CA LEU A 29 0.36 -19.80 2.85
C LEU A 29 -0.84 -20.59 3.36
N ALA A 30 -2.01 -19.94 3.47
CA ALA A 30 -3.25 -20.59 3.88
C ALA A 30 -3.94 -21.36 2.74
N GLY A 31 -3.40 -21.35 1.51
CA GLY A 31 -4.01 -22.00 0.35
C GLY A 31 -5.28 -21.29 -0.16
N SER A 32 -5.58 -20.10 0.35
CA SER A 32 -6.68 -19.23 -0.07
C SER A 32 -6.24 -18.36 -1.25
N ASP A 33 -5.71 -18.99 -2.31
CA ASP A 33 -5.31 -18.27 -3.51
C ASP A 33 -6.56 -17.77 -4.24
N THR A 34 -6.73 -16.44 -4.28
CA THR A 34 -7.63 -15.83 -5.26
C THR A 34 -7.04 -16.06 -6.65
N ALA A 35 -7.87 -16.18 -7.69
CA ALA A 35 -7.42 -16.44 -9.07
C ALA A 35 -6.35 -15.46 -9.59
N VAL A 36 -6.27 -14.25 -8.99
CA VAL A 36 -5.29 -13.21 -9.30
C VAL A 36 -3.94 -13.47 -8.60
N THR A 37 -3.95 -13.92 -7.35
CA THR A 37 -2.70 -14.23 -6.62
C THR A 37 -2.14 -15.60 -6.99
N GLY A 38 -2.94 -16.57 -7.42
CA GLY A 38 -2.45 -17.90 -7.85
C GLY A 38 -1.71 -17.89 -9.20
N ALA A 39 -1.88 -16.85 -10.03
CA ALA A 39 -1.40 -16.83 -11.41
C ALA A 39 0.11 -16.55 -11.56
N VAL A 40 0.76 -16.00 -10.53
CA VAL A 40 2.16 -15.53 -10.59
C VAL A 40 3.02 -16.21 -9.52
N PRO A 41 4.16 -16.82 -9.88
CA PRO A 41 5.06 -17.46 -8.91
C PRO A 41 5.42 -16.52 -7.76
N LEU A 42 5.47 -17.04 -6.53
CA LEU A 42 5.78 -16.24 -5.33
C LEU A 42 7.05 -15.37 -5.48
N PRO A 43 8.18 -15.86 -6.05
CA PRO A 43 9.36 -15.02 -6.23
C PRO A 43 9.10 -13.82 -7.15
N VAL A 44 8.28 -13.98 -8.18
CA VAL A 44 7.93 -12.91 -9.11
C VAL A 44 7.03 -11.88 -8.42
N ALA A 45 6.07 -12.34 -7.60
CA ALA A 45 5.23 -11.44 -6.81
C ALA A 45 6.08 -10.60 -5.81
N VAL A 46 7.04 -11.23 -5.14
CA VAL A 46 7.98 -10.56 -4.22
C VAL A 46 8.85 -9.54 -4.97
N LEU A 47 9.35 -9.88 -6.17
CA LEU A 47 10.11 -8.95 -7.01
C LEU A 47 9.29 -7.74 -7.45
N VAL A 48 8.07 -7.97 -7.95
CA VAL A 48 7.16 -6.89 -8.35
C VAL A 48 6.86 -5.98 -7.16
N PHE A 49 6.60 -6.55 -5.99
CA PHE A 49 6.41 -5.78 -4.76
C PHE A 49 7.63 -4.92 -4.42
N GLY A 50 8.83 -5.50 -4.47
CA GLY A 50 10.07 -4.76 -4.22
C GLY A 50 10.26 -3.59 -5.19
N VAL A 51 9.95 -3.78 -6.47
CA VAL A 51 9.99 -2.71 -7.48
C VAL A 51 8.97 -1.62 -7.16
N CYS A 52 7.71 -1.98 -6.86
CA CYS A 52 6.68 -1.01 -6.50
C CYS A 52 7.03 -0.23 -5.23
N ALA A 53 7.52 -0.90 -4.20
CA ALA A 53 7.99 -0.28 -2.96
C ALA A 53 9.18 0.67 -3.21
N GLY A 54 10.11 0.29 -4.10
CA GLY A 54 11.23 1.14 -4.52
C GLY A 54 10.76 2.39 -5.27
N LEU A 55 9.85 2.24 -6.24
CA LEU A 55 9.25 3.36 -6.97
C LEU A 55 8.51 4.32 -6.02
N TRP A 56 7.78 3.76 -5.05
CA TRP A 56 7.13 4.55 -4.01
C TRP A 56 8.14 5.37 -3.18
N ALA A 57 9.22 4.72 -2.72
CA ALA A 57 10.29 5.38 -1.98
C ALA A 57 10.92 6.53 -2.78
N LEU A 58 11.13 6.33 -4.08
CA LEU A 58 11.64 7.36 -4.99
C LEU A 58 10.69 8.55 -5.12
N LEU A 59 9.38 8.30 -5.22
CA LEU A 59 8.37 9.37 -5.26
C LEU A 59 8.35 10.16 -3.95
N VAL A 60 8.37 9.49 -2.79
CA VAL A 60 8.46 10.14 -1.48
C VAL A 60 9.73 10.97 -1.36
N TYR A 61 10.87 10.41 -1.75
CA TYR A 61 12.14 11.13 -1.78
C TYR A 61 12.11 12.34 -2.72
N GLY A 62 11.48 12.21 -3.89
CA GLY A 62 11.25 13.30 -4.83
C GLY A 62 10.41 14.44 -4.23
N VAL A 63 9.37 14.11 -3.47
CA VAL A 63 8.58 15.09 -2.71
C VAL A 63 9.43 15.79 -1.67
N HIS A 64 10.25 15.05 -0.92
CA HIS A 64 11.19 15.62 0.06
C HIS A 64 12.21 16.56 -0.60
N ARG A 65 12.69 16.23 -1.79
CA ARG A 65 13.60 17.06 -2.59
C ARG A 65 12.92 18.23 -3.32
N GLY A 66 11.59 18.33 -3.25
CA GLY A 66 10.83 19.40 -3.90
C GLY A 66 10.73 19.28 -5.42
N VAL A 67 10.89 18.08 -5.98
CA VAL A 67 10.80 17.84 -7.42
C VAL A 67 9.36 18.06 -7.89
N LYS A 68 9.16 18.93 -8.89
CA LYS A 68 7.83 19.23 -9.44
C LYS A 68 7.13 17.96 -9.93
N GLY A 69 5.82 17.86 -9.69
CA GLY A 69 5.00 16.73 -10.14
C GLY A 69 5.05 15.48 -9.25
N THR A 70 6.10 15.28 -8.44
CA THR A 70 6.21 14.08 -7.58
C THR A 70 5.08 13.94 -6.57
N ARG A 71 4.58 15.06 -6.03
CA ARG A 71 3.44 15.06 -5.10
C ARG A 71 2.14 14.61 -5.77
N VAL A 72 1.93 15.00 -7.03
CA VAL A 72 0.75 14.60 -7.82
C VAL A 72 0.86 13.12 -8.17
N ALA A 73 2.02 12.68 -8.66
CA ALA A 73 2.27 11.27 -8.97
C ALA A 73 2.10 10.38 -7.73
N LEU A 74 2.64 10.79 -6.58
CA LEU A 74 2.46 10.11 -5.30
C LEU A 74 0.99 10.07 -4.87
N GLY A 75 0.25 11.16 -5.10
CA GLY A 75 -1.19 11.21 -4.86
C GLY A 75 -1.98 10.21 -5.71
N ILE A 76 -1.72 10.17 -7.02
CA ILE A 76 -2.38 9.23 -7.94
C ILE A 76 -2.06 7.79 -7.54
N ALA A 77 -0.78 7.48 -7.33
CA ALA A 77 -0.34 6.15 -6.92
C ALA A 77 -0.99 5.72 -5.59
N GLY A 78 -1.05 6.64 -4.61
CA GLY A 78 -1.70 6.38 -3.33
C GLY A 78 -3.20 6.14 -3.46
N ALA A 79 -3.90 6.94 -4.26
CA ALA A 79 -5.33 6.77 -4.50
C ALA A 79 -5.64 5.43 -5.19
N LEU A 80 -4.85 5.05 -6.20
CA LEU A 80 -4.97 3.74 -6.85
C LEU A 80 -4.74 2.59 -5.87
N GLY A 81 -3.73 2.71 -5.00
CA GLY A 81 -3.47 1.72 -3.95
C GLY A 81 -4.63 1.58 -2.96
N ILE A 82 -5.29 2.68 -2.58
CA ILE A 82 -6.50 2.63 -1.73
C ILE A 82 -7.63 1.89 -2.43
N VAL A 83 -7.88 2.18 -3.71
CA VAL A 83 -8.94 1.51 -4.49
C VAL A 83 -8.67 0.00 -4.59
N ASP A 84 -7.43 -0.39 -4.88
CA ASP A 84 -7.01 -1.79 -4.92
C ASP A 84 -7.26 -2.49 -3.57
N LEU A 85 -6.86 -1.88 -2.46
CA LEU A 85 -7.10 -2.39 -1.11
C LEU A 85 -8.59 -2.60 -0.81
N VAL A 86 -9.46 -1.69 -1.24
CA VAL A 86 -10.91 -1.82 -1.07
C VAL A 86 -11.45 -3.01 -1.86
N VAL A 87 -11.02 -3.18 -3.13
CA VAL A 87 -11.45 -4.32 -3.96
C VAL A 87 -11.02 -5.65 -3.33
N GLN A 88 -9.78 -5.74 -2.85
CA GLN A 88 -9.28 -6.95 -2.19
C GLN A 88 -10.03 -7.24 -0.89
N LEU A 89 -10.27 -6.22 -0.06
CA LEU A 89 -11.03 -6.36 1.19
C LEU A 89 -12.48 -6.82 0.95
N VAL A 90 -13.13 -6.33 -0.11
CA VAL A 90 -14.46 -6.82 -0.52
C VAL A 90 -14.41 -8.29 -0.93
N GLY A 91 -13.38 -8.70 -1.69
CA GLY A 91 -13.15 -10.10 -2.03
C GLY A 91 -12.98 -10.98 -0.79
N ASP A 92 -12.25 -10.49 0.22
CA ASP A 92 -12.04 -11.20 1.48
C ASP A 92 -13.31 -11.32 2.32
N ALA A 93 -14.12 -10.26 2.35
CA ALA A 93 -15.41 -10.28 3.03
C ALA A 93 -16.37 -11.30 2.41
N VAL A 94 -16.38 -11.41 1.08
CA VAL A 94 -17.20 -12.38 0.34
C VAL A 94 -16.72 -13.82 0.58
N THR A 95 -15.41 -14.03 0.68
CA THR A 95 -14.81 -15.36 0.86
C THR A 95 -14.67 -15.78 2.33
N GLY A 96 -14.96 -14.88 3.28
CA GLY A 96 -14.88 -15.15 4.72
C GLY A 96 -13.45 -15.24 5.26
N ASN A 97 -12.44 -14.73 4.53
CA ASN A 97 -11.04 -14.85 4.92
C ASN A 97 -10.63 -13.76 5.91
N ALA A 98 -10.93 -13.98 7.21
CA ALA A 98 -10.75 -12.99 8.27
C ALA A 98 -9.27 -12.58 8.50
N VAL A 99 -8.32 -13.51 8.33
CA VAL A 99 -6.89 -13.22 8.52
C VAL A 99 -6.37 -12.35 7.39
N HIS A 100 -6.69 -12.72 6.14
CA HIS A 100 -6.33 -11.93 4.96
C HIS A 100 -6.98 -10.53 5.03
N GLY A 101 -8.30 -10.48 5.23
CA GLY A 101 -9.06 -9.24 5.33
C GLY A 101 -8.60 -8.33 6.47
N GLY A 102 -8.16 -8.88 7.61
CA GLY A 102 -7.63 -8.10 8.73
C GLY A 102 -6.36 -7.32 8.37
N PHE A 103 -5.42 -7.96 7.68
CA PHE A 103 -4.20 -7.30 7.19
C PHE A 103 -4.52 -6.23 6.13
N PHE A 104 -5.46 -6.51 5.24
CA PHE A 104 -5.90 -5.57 4.22
C PHE A 104 -6.66 -4.37 4.79
N LEU A 105 -7.45 -4.58 5.84
CA LEU A 105 -8.11 -3.50 6.57
C LEU A 105 -7.09 -2.59 7.27
N ALA A 106 -6.08 -3.20 7.92
CA ALA A 106 -4.99 -2.44 8.53
C ALA A 106 -4.20 -1.65 7.46
N ALA A 107 -3.91 -2.28 6.32
CA ALA A 107 -3.27 -1.61 5.19
C ALA A 107 -4.11 -0.44 4.66
N LEU A 108 -5.43 -0.61 4.52
CA LEU A 108 -6.36 0.42 4.08
C LEU A 108 -6.40 1.60 5.06
N ALA A 109 -6.47 1.34 6.36
CA ALA A 109 -6.50 2.38 7.38
C ALA A 109 -5.20 3.20 7.37
N LEU A 110 -4.05 2.53 7.31
CA LEU A 110 -2.73 3.17 7.26
C LEU A 110 -2.51 3.95 5.95
N SER A 111 -2.94 3.38 4.83
CA SER A 111 -2.88 4.01 3.50
C SER A 111 -3.74 5.29 3.46
N SER A 112 -4.97 5.20 3.97
CA SER A 112 -5.90 6.34 4.08
C SER A 112 -5.34 7.44 4.99
N ALA A 113 -4.78 7.07 6.15
CA ALA A 113 -4.13 8.01 7.06
C ALA A 113 -2.92 8.69 6.40
N GLY A 114 -2.07 7.92 5.71
CA GLY A 114 -0.93 8.43 4.95
C GLY A 114 -1.35 9.41 3.85
N PHE A 115 -2.44 9.10 3.13
CA PHE A 115 -3.01 9.98 2.11
C PHE A 115 -3.50 11.30 2.70
N VAL A 116 -4.32 11.24 3.77
CA VAL A 116 -4.83 12.44 4.44
C VAL A 116 -3.68 13.31 4.97
N LEU A 117 -2.67 12.72 5.61
CA LEU A 117 -1.51 13.45 6.12
C LEU A 117 -0.68 14.12 5.01
N LEU A 118 -0.64 13.53 3.82
CA LEU A 118 0.06 14.09 2.66
C LEU A 118 -0.64 15.33 2.09
N PHE A 119 -1.98 15.38 2.16
CA PHE A 119 -2.80 16.45 1.57
C PHE A 119 -3.38 17.44 2.58
N ARG A 120 -3.22 17.20 3.88
CA ARG A 120 -3.70 18.11 4.91
C ARG A 120 -3.10 19.52 4.70
N PRO A 121 -3.94 20.58 4.67
CA PRO A 121 -3.47 21.96 4.70
C PRO A 121 -2.65 22.18 5.98
N ARG A 122 -1.57 22.97 5.88
CA ARG A 122 -0.77 23.35 7.05
C ARG A 122 -1.53 24.29 7.96
#